data_AF-A0A2V9K591-F1
#
_entry.id   AF-A0A2V9K591-F1
#
_cell.length_a   1.000
_cell.length_b   1.000
_cell.length_c   1.000
_cell.angle_alpha   90.00
_cell.angle_beta   90.00
_cell.angle_gamma   90.00
#
_symmetry.space_group_name_H-M   'P 1'
#
loop_
_entity.id
_entity.type
_entity.pdbx_description
1 polymer ?
#
loop_
_entity_poly.entity_id
_entity_poly.type
_entity_poly.pdbx_seq_one_letter_code
_entity_poly.pdbx_strand_id
1 'polypeptide(L)'
;ALLSTIIDTPEPGAGELCHALEQGLLDAGAGAGPAVVTRLKSRVWRLRVGPVGQARSVVLKRLDPWLGRRNELVARRWLPAIGLGDRCPHLLATVADRRGQWVWHVYEDLGDGALEPSYPDHRRVAAVVDLIAELHTRAARHALLPECRHYCGGLGAPFFAANVRDAIAVLEGLAPPRVEPTPEQCALRDRLLDRLSRLQAELSRRVQMLEALGGPDTLLHGDLWTTNALVATTADGFTARLIDWDHAAVGPVSYDVSTFLYRFPRPERPWILEAYRSAVGRAGWHLPPTHHLNALFETAEYARYANRVIWHGVALARGRALLGVHAVRPRAAAAGVRRLLARAVPPRKRPRSRRARHGDVLPADGAVRVGRAGSPVHAGRRRGRADRVRRSDSGRGGRRTEACGSDAELSLRHRPTNARLRAPHGPRGHRPGAHTTLDQHRTTPRPLPRCLFHDRRNRGDTGRTVS
;
A
#
# COMPACT_ATOMS: atom_id res chain seq x y z
N ALA A 1 -37.21 0.33 -15.77
CA ALA A 1 -36.54 -0.35 -16.88
C ALA A 1 -35.03 -0.08 -16.92
N LEU A 2 -34.58 1.19 -16.83
CA LEU A 2 -33.15 1.55 -16.77
C LEU A 2 -32.41 1.01 -15.53
N LEU A 3 -33.13 0.92 -14.41
CA LEU A 3 -32.60 0.54 -13.10
C LEU A 3 -32.84 -0.92 -12.74
N SER A 4 -33.75 -1.61 -13.44
CA SER A 4 -33.96 -3.05 -13.27
C SER A 4 -32.75 -3.87 -13.73
N THR A 5 -31.94 -3.35 -14.65
CA THR A 5 -30.69 -3.99 -15.11
C THR A 5 -29.48 -3.75 -14.20
N ILE A 6 -29.51 -2.76 -13.27
CA ILE A 6 -28.56 -2.73 -12.13
C ILE A 6 -28.92 -3.83 -11.11
N ILE A 7 -30.21 -4.17 -11.03
CA ILE A 7 -30.83 -5.00 -9.98
C ILE A 7 -31.49 -6.26 -10.58
N ASP A 8 -30.89 -6.86 -11.60
CA ASP A 8 -31.13 -8.30 -11.88
C ASP A 8 -30.26 -9.19 -10.99
N THR A 9 -29.38 -8.57 -10.19
CA THR A 9 -28.76 -9.18 -9.01
C THR A 9 -29.36 -8.52 -7.76
N PRO A 10 -29.84 -9.30 -6.77
CA PRO A 10 -30.41 -8.75 -5.53
C PRO A 10 -29.32 -8.10 -4.68
N GLU A 11 -28.90 -6.89 -5.05
CA GLU A 11 -27.93 -6.11 -4.30
C GLU A 11 -28.65 -5.32 -3.19
N PRO A 12 -28.22 -5.44 -1.92
CA PRO A 12 -28.77 -4.65 -0.81
C PRO A 12 -28.83 -3.14 -1.10
N GLY A 13 -29.96 -2.50 -0.77
CA GLY A 13 -30.14 -1.05 -0.86
C GLY A 13 -30.36 -0.50 -2.27
N ALA A 14 -30.50 -1.37 -3.27
CA ALA A 14 -30.53 -0.92 -4.65
C ALA A 14 -31.85 -0.21 -5.01
N GLY A 15 -32.98 -0.58 -4.41
CA GLY A 15 -34.26 0.13 -4.61
C GLY A 15 -34.22 1.57 -4.09
N GLU A 16 -33.60 1.79 -2.93
CA GLU A 16 -33.39 3.13 -2.37
C GLU A 16 -32.48 3.97 -3.29
N LEU A 17 -31.42 3.36 -3.82
CA LEU A 17 -30.52 4.01 -4.77
C LEU A 17 -31.25 4.43 -6.05
N CYS A 18 -32.11 3.56 -6.60
CA CYS A 18 -32.92 3.85 -7.77
C CYS A 18 -33.77 5.09 -7.56
N HIS A 19 -34.51 5.10 -6.45
CA HIS A 19 -35.36 6.22 -6.08
C HIS A 19 -34.56 7.53 -5.97
N ALA A 20 -33.38 7.51 -5.32
CA ALA A 20 -32.53 8.69 -5.20
C ALA A 20 -31.99 9.20 -6.56
N LEU A 21 -31.63 8.28 -7.46
CA LEU A 21 -31.18 8.62 -8.81
C LEU A 21 -32.30 9.27 -9.63
N GLU A 22 -33.52 8.74 -9.54
CA GLU A 22 -34.71 9.24 -10.25
C GLU A 22 -35.22 10.58 -9.70
N GLN A 23 -35.14 10.80 -8.38
CA GLN A 23 -35.72 11.98 -7.73
C GLN A 23 -34.84 13.23 -7.79
N GLY A 24 -33.51 13.11 -7.87
CA GLY A 24 -32.64 14.26 -7.59
C GLY A 24 -31.29 14.35 -8.29
N LEU A 25 -30.87 13.34 -9.05
CA LEU A 25 -29.52 13.32 -9.65
C LEU A 25 -29.54 13.33 -11.18
N LEU A 26 -30.57 12.73 -11.76
CA LEU A 26 -30.85 12.77 -13.19
C LEU A 26 -32.04 13.70 -13.38
N ASP A 27 -31.85 14.86 -14.00
CA ASP A 27 -32.94 15.81 -14.26
C ASP A 27 -34.13 15.06 -14.90
N ALA A 28 -35.35 15.50 -14.61
CA ALA A 28 -36.60 14.84 -15.05
C ALA A 28 -36.75 14.69 -16.59
N GLY A 29 -35.80 15.17 -17.40
CA GLY A 29 -35.69 14.92 -18.85
C GLY A 29 -34.49 14.08 -19.30
N ALA A 30 -33.48 13.85 -18.45
CA ALA A 30 -32.30 13.03 -18.78
C ALA A 30 -32.58 11.52 -18.63
N GLY A 31 -33.61 11.14 -17.88
CA GLY A 31 -34.04 9.76 -17.66
C GLY A 31 -34.71 9.08 -18.87
N ALA A 32 -34.94 9.80 -19.97
CA ALA A 32 -35.58 9.27 -21.18
C ALA A 32 -34.60 8.59 -22.16
N GLY A 33 -33.29 8.65 -21.91
CA GLY A 33 -32.27 8.02 -22.75
C GLY A 33 -31.83 6.64 -22.26
N PRO A 34 -31.13 5.84 -23.08
CA PRO A 34 -30.60 4.55 -22.66
C PRO A 34 -29.64 4.70 -21.47
N ALA A 35 -29.70 3.78 -20.50
CA ALA A 35 -28.60 3.63 -19.54
C ALA A 35 -27.73 2.43 -19.83
N VAL A 36 -26.45 2.61 -19.54
CA VAL A 36 -25.45 1.57 -19.57
C VAL A 36 -24.78 1.51 -18.21
N VAL A 37 -24.72 0.30 -17.66
CA VAL A 37 -24.10 0.01 -16.37
C VAL A 37 -22.89 -0.85 -16.62
N THR A 38 -21.73 -0.41 -16.15
CA THR A 38 -20.48 -1.15 -16.28
C THR A 38 -19.89 -1.37 -14.90
N ARG A 39 -19.68 -2.63 -14.53
CA ARG A 39 -18.98 -2.95 -13.27
C ARG A 39 -17.49 -2.62 -13.43
N LEU A 40 -16.99 -1.71 -12.60
CA LEU A 40 -15.57 -1.31 -12.60
C LEU A 40 -14.74 -2.23 -11.71
N LYS A 41 -15.24 -2.53 -10.51
CA LYS A 41 -14.63 -3.47 -9.56
C LYS A 41 -15.67 -4.08 -8.63
N SER A 42 -15.23 -4.86 -7.65
CA SER A 42 -16.15 -5.33 -6.61
C SER A 42 -16.81 -4.13 -5.92
N ARG A 43 -18.15 -4.12 -5.90
CA ARG A 43 -18.97 -3.07 -5.26
C ARG A 43 -18.82 -1.66 -5.87
N VAL A 44 -18.31 -1.55 -7.10
CA VAL A 44 -18.21 -0.27 -7.80
C VAL A 44 -18.67 -0.41 -9.24
N TRP A 45 -19.56 0.48 -9.65
CA TRP A 45 -20.17 0.50 -10.97
C TRP A 45 -20.12 1.91 -11.55
N ARG A 46 -20.00 2.00 -12.87
CA ARG A 46 -20.20 3.23 -13.64
C ARG A 46 -21.58 3.16 -14.27
N LEU A 47 -22.37 4.20 -14.07
CA LEU A 47 -23.69 4.37 -14.69
C LEU A 47 -23.60 5.54 -15.66
N ARG A 48 -23.90 5.28 -16.93
CA ARG A 48 -24.05 6.30 -17.97
C ARG A 48 -25.51 6.41 -18.37
N VAL A 49 -26.06 7.61 -18.40
CA VAL A 49 -27.47 7.87 -18.74
C VAL A 49 -27.57 8.97 -19.77
N GLY A 50 -28.33 8.74 -20.84
CA GLY A 50 -28.60 9.72 -21.89
C GLY A 50 -27.96 9.36 -23.24
N PRO A 51 -28.27 10.12 -24.30
CA PRO A 51 -27.76 9.85 -25.65
C PRO A 51 -26.24 10.07 -25.73
N VAL A 52 -25.60 9.39 -26.69
CA VAL A 52 -24.16 9.51 -26.96
C VAL A 52 -23.79 10.98 -27.19
N GLY A 53 -22.77 11.47 -26.48
CA GLY A 53 -22.31 12.87 -26.56
C GLY A 53 -22.96 13.83 -25.55
N GLN A 54 -24.08 13.47 -24.94
CA GLN A 54 -24.73 14.23 -23.85
C GLN A 54 -24.97 13.39 -22.60
N ALA A 55 -24.50 12.13 -22.61
CA ALA A 55 -24.69 11.21 -21.50
C ALA A 55 -23.98 11.70 -20.23
N ARG A 56 -24.74 11.76 -19.13
CA ARG A 56 -24.19 11.95 -17.78
C ARG A 56 -23.58 10.63 -17.31
N SER A 57 -22.43 10.71 -16.64
CA SER A 57 -21.76 9.54 -16.06
C SER A 57 -21.55 9.75 -14.56
N VAL A 58 -21.88 8.74 -13.77
CA VAL A 58 -21.68 8.71 -12.32
C VAL A 58 -21.07 7.39 -11.89
N VAL A 59 -20.35 7.41 -10.76
CA VAL A 59 -19.79 6.22 -10.13
C VAL A 59 -20.59 5.87 -8.89
N LEU A 60 -21.13 4.65 -8.88
CA LEU A 60 -21.87 4.06 -7.77
C LEU A 60 -20.93 3.18 -6.97
N LYS A 61 -20.78 3.44 -5.66
CA LYS A 61 -19.92 2.67 -4.76
C LYS A 61 -20.70 2.20 -3.55
N ARG A 62 -20.75 0.89 -3.32
CA ARG A 62 -21.39 0.31 -2.12
C ARG A 62 -20.36 0.02 -1.04
N LEU A 63 -20.65 0.50 0.16
CA LEU A 63 -19.76 0.52 1.32
C LEU A 63 -20.48 -0.01 2.55
N ASP A 64 -19.72 -0.59 3.49
CA ASP A 64 -20.24 -0.72 4.86
C ASP A 64 -20.45 0.69 5.47
N PRO A 65 -21.37 0.86 6.43
CA PRO A 65 -21.75 2.18 6.93
C PRO A 65 -20.58 2.96 7.54
N TRP A 66 -19.65 2.27 8.18
CA TRP A 66 -18.49 2.91 8.80
C TRP A 66 -17.51 3.43 7.74
N LEU A 67 -17.19 2.63 6.72
CA LEU A 67 -16.37 3.06 5.59
C LEU A 67 -17.06 4.15 4.76
N GLY A 68 -18.38 4.07 4.59
CA GLY A 68 -19.22 5.13 4.01
C GLY A 68 -19.02 6.44 4.77
N ARG A 69 -19.20 6.43 6.09
CA ARG A 69 -19.02 7.64 6.91
C ARG A 69 -17.62 8.24 6.80
N ARG A 70 -16.57 7.41 6.79
CA ARG A 70 -15.18 7.90 6.61
C ARG A 70 -15.02 8.62 5.27
N ASN A 71 -15.44 7.99 4.17
CA ASN A 71 -15.33 8.57 2.83
C ASN A 71 -16.16 9.85 2.69
N GLU A 72 -17.32 9.92 3.34
CA GLU A 72 -18.14 11.13 3.38
C GLU A 72 -17.40 12.27 4.11
N LEU A 73 -16.78 11.99 5.27
CA LEU A 73 -16.00 12.98 6.02
C LEU A 73 -14.80 13.47 5.21
N VAL A 74 -14.09 12.60 4.50
CA VAL A 74 -13.01 13.00 3.58
C VAL A 74 -13.52 14.02 2.56
N ALA A 75 -14.59 13.67 1.84
CA ALA A 75 -15.09 14.47 0.71
C ALA A 75 -15.79 15.77 1.16
N ARG A 76 -16.59 15.73 2.23
CA ARG A 76 -17.43 16.87 2.64
C ARG A 76 -16.81 17.74 3.73
N ARG A 77 -15.78 17.26 4.44
CA ARG A 77 -15.25 17.95 5.61
C ARG A 77 -13.73 18.09 5.59
N TRP A 78 -12.98 17.00 5.55
CA TRP A 78 -11.54 17.06 5.79
C TRP A 78 -10.78 17.69 4.64
N LEU A 79 -11.04 17.28 3.38
CA LEU A 79 -10.40 17.89 2.23
C LEU A 79 -10.84 19.35 2.03
N PRO A 80 -12.14 19.71 2.14
CA PRO A 80 -12.55 21.11 2.14
C PRO A 80 -11.89 21.97 3.21
N ALA A 81 -11.73 21.46 4.44
CA ALA A 81 -11.13 22.21 5.55
C ALA A 81 -9.67 22.60 5.30
N ILE A 82 -8.93 21.83 4.50
CA ILE A 82 -7.55 22.13 4.08
C ILE A 82 -7.48 22.76 2.69
N GLY A 83 -8.62 23.20 2.14
CA GLY A 83 -8.70 23.86 0.84
C GLY A 83 -8.42 22.93 -0.35
N LEU A 84 -8.74 21.64 -0.23
CA LEU A 84 -8.57 20.61 -1.27
C LEU A 84 -9.91 19.92 -1.62
N GLY A 85 -11.05 20.57 -1.38
CA GLY A 85 -12.38 20.00 -1.59
C GLY A 85 -12.67 19.58 -3.04
N ASP A 86 -12.02 20.21 -4.01
CA ASP A 86 -12.11 19.93 -5.44
C ASP A 86 -11.06 18.90 -5.94
N ARG A 87 -10.28 18.32 -5.01
CA ARG A 87 -9.20 17.36 -5.31
C ARG A 87 -9.58 15.90 -5.10
N CYS A 88 -10.86 15.63 -4.87
CA CYS A 88 -11.47 14.30 -4.90
C CYS A 88 -12.76 14.34 -5.74
N PRO A 89 -13.33 13.17 -6.13
CA PRO A 89 -14.64 13.14 -6.76
C PRO A 89 -15.70 13.75 -5.85
N HIS A 90 -16.53 14.64 -6.39
CA HIS A 90 -17.69 15.19 -5.71
C HIS A 90 -18.66 14.07 -5.32
N LEU A 91 -18.99 14.00 -4.02
CA LEU A 91 -20.02 13.10 -3.51
C LEU A 91 -21.40 13.73 -3.75
N LEU A 92 -22.10 13.24 -4.77
CA LEU A 92 -23.39 13.75 -5.22
C LEU A 92 -24.52 13.31 -4.29
N ALA A 93 -24.51 12.04 -3.86
CA ALA A 93 -25.49 11.52 -2.93
C ALA A 93 -24.96 10.38 -2.07
N THR A 94 -25.61 10.20 -0.92
CA THR A 94 -25.42 9.09 0.01
C THR A 94 -26.77 8.46 0.29
N VAL A 95 -26.89 7.16 0.06
CA VAL A 95 -28.16 6.43 0.20
C VAL A 95 -27.92 5.20 1.07
N ALA A 96 -28.56 5.16 2.24
CA ALA A 96 -28.51 3.97 3.10
C ALA A 96 -29.59 2.97 2.69
N ASP A 97 -29.29 1.67 2.81
CA ASP A 97 -30.35 0.66 2.75
C ASP A 97 -31.26 0.76 3.99
N ARG A 98 -32.51 0.29 3.89
CA ARG A 98 -33.48 0.35 5.00
C ARG A 98 -33.00 -0.30 6.30
N ARG A 99 -32.10 -1.26 6.19
CA ARG A 99 -31.56 -2.02 7.33
C ARG A 99 -30.29 -1.41 7.93
N GLY A 100 -29.79 -0.31 7.35
CA GLY A 100 -28.55 0.35 7.76
C GLY A 100 -27.31 -0.54 7.68
N GLN A 101 -27.34 -1.60 6.87
CA GLN A 101 -26.22 -2.54 6.67
C GLN A 101 -25.29 -2.09 5.55
N TRP A 102 -25.79 -1.28 4.63
CA TRP A 102 -25.03 -0.80 3.48
C TRP A 102 -25.34 0.65 3.19
N VAL A 103 -24.33 1.34 2.67
CA VAL A 103 -24.46 2.69 2.16
C VAL A 103 -23.96 2.72 0.73
N TRP A 104 -24.73 3.35 -0.14
CA TRP A 104 -24.37 3.68 -1.50
C TRP A 104 -23.92 5.11 -1.58
N HIS A 105 -22.74 5.33 -2.13
CA HIS A 105 -22.25 6.64 -2.51
C HIS A 105 -22.37 6.79 -4.02
N VAL A 106 -22.87 7.95 -4.44
CA VAL A 106 -22.90 8.37 -5.85
C VAL A 106 -21.89 9.49 -6.01
N TYR A 107 -20.85 9.24 -6.80
CA TYR A 107 -19.80 10.21 -7.10
C TYR A 107 -19.94 10.73 -8.53
N GLU A 108 -19.45 11.95 -8.77
CA GLU A 108 -19.13 12.37 -10.13
C GLU A 108 -18.15 11.37 -10.78
N ASP A 109 -18.28 11.12 -12.07
CA ASP A 109 -17.33 10.29 -12.81
C ASP A 109 -16.22 11.15 -13.39
N LEU A 110 -14.98 10.90 -12.94
CA LEU A 110 -13.78 11.59 -13.41
C LEU A 110 -13.18 10.96 -14.68
N GLY A 111 -13.80 9.92 -15.22
CA GLY A 111 -13.32 9.19 -16.39
C GLY A 111 -12.11 8.30 -16.11
N ASP A 112 -11.41 7.89 -17.17
CA ASP A 112 -10.37 6.86 -17.12
C ASP A 112 -8.94 7.44 -17.07
N GLY A 113 -8.80 8.67 -16.57
CA GLY A 113 -7.55 9.45 -16.58
C GLY A 113 -6.47 9.00 -15.59
N ALA A 114 -6.46 7.73 -15.18
CA ALA A 114 -5.51 7.19 -14.23
C ALA A 114 -4.07 7.30 -14.74
N LEU A 115 -3.14 7.44 -13.81
CA LEU A 115 -1.74 7.59 -14.16
C LEU A 115 -1.14 6.24 -14.59
N GLU A 116 -0.56 6.20 -15.80
CA GLU A 116 0.14 5.01 -16.33
C GLU A 116 1.57 4.97 -15.77
N PRO A 117 1.92 3.98 -14.93
CA PRO A 117 3.24 3.92 -14.30
C PRO A 117 4.35 3.42 -15.23
N SER A 118 4.04 2.67 -16.29
CA SER A 118 5.06 2.00 -17.12
C SER A 118 5.80 2.97 -18.02
N TYR A 119 5.08 3.97 -18.53
CA TYR A 119 5.57 5.04 -19.38
C TYR A 119 4.96 6.37 -18.91
N PRO A 120 5.42 6.88 -17.76
CA PRO A 120 4.78 8.01 -17.13
C PRO A 120 5.05 9.30 -17.91
N ASP A 121 3.99 10.04 -18.21
CA ASP A 121 4.14 11.44 -18.60
C ASP A 121 4.60 12.24 -17.36
N HIS A 122 5.81 12.80 -17.46
CA HIS A 122 6.43 13.55 -16.37
C HIS A 122 5.56 14.73 -15.91
N ARG A 123 4.84 15.40 -16.81
CA ARG A 123 3.98 16.55 -16.44
C ARG A 123 2.76 16.09 -15.64
N ARG A 124 2.16 14.96 -16.03
CA ARG A 124 1.04 14.36 -15.29
C ARG A 124 1.48 13.86 -13.91
N VAL A 125 2.65 13.21 -13.84
CA VAL A 125 3.23 12.78 -12.55
C VAL A 125 3.55 13.97 -11.66
N ALA A 126 4.14 15.04 -12.20
CA ALA A 126 4.43 16.26 -11.44
C ALA A 126 3.14 16.85 -10.83
N ALA A 127 2.05 16.94 -11.59
CA ALA A 127 0.76 17.43 -11.07
C ALA A 127 0.21 16.58 -9.90
N VAL A 128 0.38 15.26 -9.95
CA VAL A 128 0.00 14.37 -8.84
C VAL A 128 0.92 14.54 -7.65
N VAL A 129 2.24 14.66 -7.88
CA VAL A 129 3.23 14.89 -6.82
C VAL A 129 2.97 16.21 -6.09
N ASP A 130 2.66 17.28 -6.82
CA ASP A 130 2.29 18.57 -6.25
C ASP A 130 1.03 18.43 -5.39
N LEU A 131 0.00 17.72 -5.86
CA LEU A 131 -1.20 17.45 -5.06
C LEU A 131 -0.90 16.64 -3.78
N ILE A 132 -0.06 15.61 -3.86
CA ILE A 132 0.35 14.83 -2.68
C ILE A 132 1.10 15.72 -1.68
N ALA A 133 2.01 16.58 -2.17
CA ALA A 133 2.72 17.54 -1.33
C ALA A 133 1.78 18.57 -0.68
N GLU A 134 0.80 19.09 -1.42
CA GLU A 134 -0.22 20.00 -0.87
C GLU A 134 -1.08 19.32 0.20
N LEU A 135 -1.55 18.09 -0.05
CA LEU A 135 -2.28 17.30 0.94
C LEU A 135 -1.48 17.18 2.24
N HIS A 136 -0.23 16.76 2.13
CA HIS A 136 0.62 16.53 3.30
C HIS A 136 0.95 17.82 4.05
N THR A 137 1.30 18.89 3.34
CA THR A 137 1.74 20.14 3.96
C THR A 137 0.58 20.90 4.59
N ARG A 138 -0.61 20.89 3.96
CA ARG A 138 -1.79 21.61 4.49
C ARG A 138 -2.48 20.88 5.64
N ALA A 139 -2.49 19.54 5.64
CA ALA A 139 -3.12 18.78 6.71
C ALA A 139 -2.23 18.62 7.95
N ALA A 140 -0.91 18.72 7.80
CA ALA A 140 0.01 18.60 8.91
C ALA A 140 -0.25 19.62 10.02
N ARG A 141 -0.29 19.14 11.26
CA ARG A 141 -0.63 19.91 12.46
C ARG A 141 -2.01 20.60 12.42
N HIS A 142 -2.86 20.29 11.44
CA HIS A 142 -4.19 20.86 11.37
C HIS A 142 -5.06 20.33 12.52
N ALA A 143 -5.97 21.18 13.03
CA ALA A 143 -6.89 20.82 14.12
C ALA A 143 -7.86 19.66 13.81
N LEU A 144 -7.90 19.19 12.55
CA LEU A 144 -8.73 18.06 12.12
C LEU A 144 -8.04 16.70 12.35
N LEU A 145 -6.72 16.67 12.53
CA LEU A 145 -5.98 15.40 12.62
C LEU A 145 -6.45 14.49 13.76
N PRO A 146 -6.85 14.98 14.95
CA PRO A 146 -7.45 14.12 15.98
C PRO A 146 -8.74 13.43 15.50
N GLU A 147 -9.59 14.15 14.76
CA GLU A 147 -10.83 13.61 14.20
C GLU A 147 -10.51 12.56 13.11
N CYS A 148 -9.62 12.88 12.17
CA CYS A 148 -9.18 11.92 11.17
C CYS A 148 -8.62 10.65 11.82
N ARG A 149 -7.77 10.79 12.84
CA ARG A 149 -7.17 9.64 13.54
C ARG A 149 -8.23 8.81 14.26
N HIS A 150 -9.28 9.43 14.82
CA HIS A 150 -10.39 8.72 15.44
C HIS A 150 -11.13 7.82 14.45
N TYR A 151 -11.45 8.34 13.26
CA TYR A 151 -12.23 7.60 12.26
C TYR A 151 -11.40 6.62 11.43
N CYS A 152 -10.15 6.98 11.14
CA CYS A 152 -9.31 6.27 10.19
C CYS A 152 -8.16 5.48 10.81
N GLY A 153 -7.82 5.75 12.07
CA GLY A 153 -6.63 5.21 12.70
C GLY A 153 -5.34 5.90 12.25
N GLY A 154 -4.21 5.27 12.55
CA GLY A 154 -2.88 5.80 12.23
C GLY A 154 -1.99 4.79 11.50
N LEU A 155 -1.02 5.31 10.74
CA LEU A 155 -0.04 4.53 9.97
C LEU A 155 1.41 4.85 10.37
N GLY A 156 1.61 5.40 11.58
CA GLY A 156 2.91 5.74 12.15
C GLY A 156 3.55 4.62 12.97
N ALA A 157 4.45 5.00 13.89
CA ALA A 157 5.19 4.05 14.73
C ALA A 157 4.32 3.04 15.51
N PRO A 158 3.17 3.42 16.11
CA PRO A 158 2.29 2.45 16.77
C PRO A 158 1.74 1.39 15.82
N PHE A 159 1.42 1.76 14.57
CA PHE A 159 0.92 0.84 13.55
C PHE A 159 2.01 -0.16 13.13
N PHE A 160 3.24 0.31 12.92
CA PHE A 160 4.37 -0.57 12.64
C PHE A 160 4.59 -1.57 13.78
N ALA A 161 4.67 -1.08 15.03
CA ALA A 161 4.94 -1.92 16.19
C ALA A 161 3.84 -2.96 16.44
N ALA A 162 2.57 -2.55 16.36
CA ALA A 162 1.43 -3.46 16.51
C ALA A 162 1.44 -4.54 15.42
N ASN A 163 1.59 -4.16 14.15
CA ASN A 163 1.55 -5.13 13.05
C ASN A 163 2.68 -6.17 13.13
N VAL A 164 3.90 -5.79 13.54
CA VAL A 164 5.00 -6.76 13.70
C VAL A 164 4.67 -7.76 14.80
N ARG A 165 4.20 -7.28 15.96
CA ARG A 165 3.82 -8.13 17.09
C ARG A 165 2.67 -9.07 16.74
N ASP A 166 1.63 -8.53 16.12
CA ASP A 166 0.43 -9.29 15.77
C ASP A 166 0.72 -10.30 14.65
N ALA A 167 1.59 -9.96 13.69
CA ALA A 167 2.01 -10.90 12.66
C ALA A 167 2.79 -12.10 13.25
N ILE A 168 3.66 -11.87 14.24
CA ILE A 168 4.35 -12.95 14.96
C ILE A 168 3.32 -13.81 15.69
N ALA A 169 2.46 -13.21 16.51
CA ALA A 169 1.46 -13.93 17.28
C ALA A 169 0.53 -14.79 16.40
N VAL A 170 0.10 -14.25 15.25
CA VAL A 170 -0.71 -14.99 14.28
C VAL A 170 0.06 -16.18 13.71
N LEU A 171 1.32 -16.00 13.32
CA LEU A 171 2.12 -17.10 12.77
C LEU A 171 2.44 -18.18 13.80
N GLU A 172 2.74 -17.80 15.05
CA GLU A 172 2.89 -18.75 16.17
C GLU A 172 1.58 -19.53 16.42
N GLY A 173 0.44 -18.86 16.26
CA GLY A 173 -0.88 -19.48 16.33
C GLY A 173 -1.16 -20.54 15.26
N LEU A 174 -0.41 -20.54 14.15
CA LEU A 174 -0.50 -21.54 13.08
C LEU A 174 0.42 -22.76 13.32
N ALA A 175 0.96 -22.92 14.52
CA ALA A 175 1.72 -24.10 14.90
C ALA A 175 0.83 -25.33 15.11
N PRO A 176 1.30 -26.55 14.75
CA PRO A 176 0.68 -27.79 15.18
C PRO A 176 0.53 -27.81 16.72
N PRO A 177 -0.54 -28.45 17.26
CA PRO A 177 -1.60 -29.16 16.55
C PRO A 177 -2.78 -28.26 16.12
N ARG A 178 -2.71 -26.93 16.28
CA ARG A 178 -3.84 -26.03 16.02
C ARG A 178 -4.25 -25.99 14.55
N VAL A 179 -3.29 -26.23 13.67
CA VAL A 179 -3.46 -26.40 12.23
C VAL A 179 -2.60 -27.61 11.82
N GLU A 180 -2.96 -28.28 10.74
CA GLU A 180 -2.16 -29.33 10.11
C GLU A 180 -1.49 -28.79 8.82
N PRO A 181 -0.42 -27.97 8.93
CA PRO A 181 0.27 -27.43 7.77
C PRO A 181 1.10 -28.48 7.04
N THR A 182 1.25 -28.33 5.71
CA THR A 182 2.23 -29.11 4.95
C THR A 182 3.66 -28.75 5.36
N PRO A 183 4.67 -29.59 5.09
CA PRO A 183 6.07 -29.27 5.36
C PRO A 183 6.53 -27.95 4.73
N GLU A 184 6.07 -27.63 3.52
CA GLU A 184 6.37 -26.37 2.83
C GLU A 184 5.76 -25.17 3.55
N GLN A 185 4.54 -25.32 4.08
CA GLN A 185 3.85 -24.29 4.86
C GLN A 185 4.56 -24.06 6.20
N CYS A 186 4.99 -25.12 6.89
CA CYS A 186 5.85 -25.00 8.08
C CYS A 186 7.13 -24.23 7.75
N ALA A 187 7.86 -24.63 6.71
CA ALA A 187 9.11 -23.97 6.34
C ALA A 187 8.89 -22.50 5.94
N LEU A 188 7.78 -22.17 5.30
CA LEU A 188 7.42 -20.77 4.99
C LEU A 188 7.10 -19.99 6.26
N ARG A 189 6.27 -20.54 7.16
CA ARG A 189 5.93 -19.94 8.46
C ARG A 189 7.21 -19.64 9.24
N ASP A 190 8.11 -20.61 9.36
CA ASP A 190 9.34 -20.47 10.16
C ASP A 190 10.27 -19.40 9.59
N ARG A 191 10.39 -19.30 8.25
CA ARG A 191 11.14 -18.22 7.60
C ARG A 191 10.49 -16.85 7.78
N LEU A 192 9.16 -16.77 7.82
CA LEU A 192 8.44 -15.53 8.08
C LEU A 192 8.59 -15.10 9.54
N LEU A 193 8.49 -16.04 10.48
CA LEU A 193 8.75 -15.82 11.91
C LEU A 193 10.17 -15.32 12.14
N ASP A 194 11.19 -16.00 11.61
CA ASP A 194 12.60 -15.56 11.74
C ASP A 194 12.79 -14.11 11.26
N ARG A 195 12.19 -13.74 10.12
CA ARG A 195 12.26 -12.37 9.61
C ARG A 195 11.54 -11.36 10.49
N LEU A 196 10.33 -11.69 10.96
CA LEU A 196 9.56 -10.81 11.82
C LEU A 196 10.22 -10.66 13.20
N SER A 197 10.84 -11.71 13.75
CA SER A 197 11.59 -11.64 15.01
C SER A 197 12.84 -10.76 14.89
N ARG A 198 13.56 -10.81 13.76
CA ARG A 198 14.65 -9.84 13.48
C ARG A 198 14.12 -8.41 13.43
N LEU A 199 12.98 -8.20 12.76
CA LEU A 199 12.33 -6.89 12.70
C LEU A 199 11.82 -6.43 14.08
N GLN A 200 11.37 -7.36 14.92
CA GLN A 200 10.98 -7.10 16.30
C GLN A 200 12.17 -6.63 17.14
N ALA A 201 13.35 -7.23 16.94
CA ALA A 201 14.59 -6.77 17.59
C ALA A 201 15.00 -5.35 17.16
N GLU A 202 14.62 -4.93 15.95
CA GLU A 202 14.87 -3.57 15.43
C GLU A 202 13.79 -2.54 15.84
N LEU A 203 12.73 -2.94 16.54
CA LEU A 203 11.54 -2.11 16.79
C LEU A 203 11.90 -0.74 17.39
N SER A 204 12.62 -0.72 18.51
CA SER A 204 12.93 0.52 19.23
C SER A 204 13.69 1.50 18.35
N ARG A 205 14.67 1.03 17.58
CA ARG A 205 15.44 1.86 16.65
C ARG A 205 14.56 2.44 15.55
N ARG A 206 13.68 1.63 14.95
CA ARG A 206 12.79 2.07 13.86
C ARG A 206 11.70 3.02 14.36
N VAL A 207 11.17 2.81 15.56
CA VAL A 207 10.24 3.72 16.22
C VAL A 207 10.90 5.07 16.49
N GLN A 208 12.08 5.08 17.12
CA GLN A 208 12.85 6.31 17.37
C GLN A 208 13.15 7.06 16.06
N MET A 209 13.50 6.33 15.00
CA MET A 209 13.73 6.93 13.68
C MET A 209 12.47 7.57 13.09
N LEU A 210 11.30 6.92 13.20
CA LEU A 210 10.02 7.49 12.76
C LEU A 210 9.67 8.75 13.55
N GLU A 211 9.88 8.75 14.87
CA GLU A 211 9.62 9.89 15.74
C GLU A 211 10.56 11.07 15.45
N ALA A 212 11.84 10.80 15.23
CA ALA A 212 12.85 11.83 15.00
C ALA A 212 12.85 12.38 13.57
N LEU A 213 12.59 11.54 12.56
CA LEU A 213 12.80 11.87 11.14
C LEU A 213 11.53 11.78 10.28
N GLY A 214 10.42 11.28 10.81
CA GLY A 214 9.16 11.10 10.07
C GLY A 214 8.44 12.41 9.71
N GLY A 215 8.84 13.51 10.33
CA GLY A 215 8.15 14.80 10.22
C GLY A 215 6.84 14.83 11.01
N PRO A 216 6.06 15.92 10.92
CA PRO A 216 4.77 15.98 11.56
C PRO A 216 3.79 14.98 10.92
N ASP A 217 2.93 14.40 11.74
CA ASP A 217 1.78 13.65 11.25
C ASP A 217 0.90 14.52 10.35
N THR A 218 0.39 13.91 9.29
CA THR A 218 -0.54 14.52 8.33
C THR A 218 -1.68 13.55 7.99
N LEU A 219 -2.72 14.07 7.33
CA LEU A 219 -3.67 13.23 6.60
C LEU A 219 -2.94 12.52 5.46
N LEU A 220 -3.12 11.21 5.41
CA LEU A 220 -2.62 10.30 4.39
C LEU A 220 -3.82 9.76 3.60
N HIS A 221 -3.61 9.51 2.32
CA HIS A 221 -4.53 8.70 1.52
C HIS A 221 -4.41 7.22 1.89
N GLY A 222 -3.23 6.74 2.26
CA GLY A 222 -2.97 5.38 2.76
C GLY A 222 -3.00 4.26 1.71
N ASP A 223 -3.35 4.58 0.46
CA ASP A 223 -3.31 3.66 -0.68
C ASP A 223 -3.03 4.41 -2.01
N LEU A 224 -1.98 5.22 -2.04
CA LEU A 224 -1.57 6.02 -3.22
C LEU A 224 -1.00 5.17 -4.35
N TRP A 225 -1.86 4.41 -5.01
CA TRP A 225 -1.53 3.72 -6.25
C TRP A 225 -1.78 4.68 -7.42
N THR A 226 -1.08 4.47 -8.53
CA THR A 226 -1.27 5.33 -9.72
C THR A 226 -2.68 5.21 -10.31
N THR A 227 -3.37 4.10 -10.06
CA THR A 227 -4.79 3.91 -10.40
C THR A 227 -5.73 4.79 -9.57
N ASN A 228 -5.28 5.27 -8.41
CA ASN A 228 -6.04 6.15 -7.52
C ASN A 228 -5.71 7.63 -7.73
N ALA A 229 -4.80 7.93 -8.68
CA ALA A 229 -4.45 9.29 -9.07
C ALA A 229 -4.92 9.55 -10.50
N LEU A 230 -5.96 10.36 -10.65
CA LEU A 230 -6.52 10.74 -11.94
C LEU A 230 -6.01 12.12 -12.33
N VAL A 231 -5.66 12.30 -13.60
CA VAL A 231 -5.21 13.59 -14.13
C VAL A 231 -6.04 13.96 -15.35
N ALA A 232 -6.73 15.09 -15.25
CA ALA A 232 -7.45 15.70 -16.36
C ALA A 232 -6.61 16.81 -17.00
N THR A 233 -6.69 16.93 -18.33
CA THR A 233 -6.17 18.10 -19.04
C THR A 233 -7.23 19.19 -18.99
N THR A 234 -6.80 20.40 -18.64
CA THR A 234 -7.61 21.62 -18.54
C THR A 234 -6.95 22.73 -19.34
N ALA A 235 -7.65 23.85 -19.54
CA ALA A 235 -7.09 25.03 -20.23
C ALA A 235 -5.80 25.54 -19.55
N ASP A 236 -5.75 25.45 -18.21
CA ASP A 236 -4.64 25.94 -17.38
C ASP A 236 -3.54 24.88 -17.13
N GLY A 237 -3.63 23.71 -17.77
CA GLY A 237 -2.67 22.62 -17.64
C GLY A 237 -3.30 21.34 -17.08
N PHE A 238 -2.67 20.72 -16.09
CA PHE A 238 -3.11 19.43 -15.55
C PHE A 238 -3.73 19.58 -14.16
N THR A 239 -4.93 19.02 -14.00
CA THR A 239 -5.61 18.94 -12.70
C THR A 239 -5.58 17.51 -12.21
N ALA A 240 -4.80 17.25 -11.17
CA ALA A 240 -4.80 15.98 -10.47
C ALA A 240 -5.96 15.91 -9.45
N ARG A 241 -6.53 14.72 -9.30
CA ARG A 241 -7.50 14.36 -8.26
C ARG A 241 -7.18 12.96 -7.72
N LEU A 242 -7.40 12.75 -6.43
CA LEU A 242 -7.23 11.44 -5.78
C LEU A 242 -8.59 10.79 -5.53
N ILE A 243 -8.69 9.50 -5.81
CA ILE A 243 -9.90 8.69 -5.65
C ILE A 243 -9.64 7.53 -4.68
N ASP A 244 -10.71 6.88 -4.21
CA ASP A 244 -10.61 5.66 -3.40
C ASP A 244 -9.95 5.86 -2.02
N TRP A 245 -10.51 6.78 -1.24
CA TRP A 245 -10.05 7.16 0.10
C TRP A 245 -10.40 6.15 1.21
N ASP A 246 -10.67 4.89 0.86
CA ASP A 246 -11.07 3.84 1.81
C ASP A 246 -9.99 3.56 2.87
N HIS A 247 -8.73 3.85 2.52
CA HIS A 247 -7.56 3.62 3.33
C HIS A 247 -6.97 4.91 3.93
N ALA A 248 -7.71 6.02 3.87
CA ALA A 248 -7.30 7.29 4.47
C ALA A 248 -6.89 7.05 5.93
N ALA A 249 -5.85 7.75 6.40
CA ALA A 249 -5.30 7.59 7.74
C ALA A 249 -4.49 8.81 8.19
N VAL A 250 -3.94 8.78 9.39
CA VAL A 250 -3.02 9.81 9.89
C VAL A 250 -1.63 9.22 10.13
N GLY A 251 -0.57 9.91 9.72
CA GLY A 251 0.78 9.44 9.98
C GLY A 251 1.86 10.22 9.22
N PRO A 252 3.10 9.69 9.20
CA PRO A 252 4.21 10.32 8.50
C PRO A 252 4.07 10.18 6.99
N VAL A 253 4.48 11.22 6.26
CA VAL A 253 4.43 11.29 4.78
C VAL A 253 5.14 10.13 4.10
N SER A 254 6.10 9.50 4.78
CA SER A 254 6.87 8.38 4.27
C SER A 254 5.99 7.19 3.88
N TYR A 255 4.82 7.02 4.50
CA TYR A 255 3.90 5.94 4.16
C TYR A 255 3.31 6.11 2.75
N ASP A 256 2.80 7.29 2.45
CA ASP A 256 2.18 7.62 1.16
C ASP A 256 3.23 7.77 0.06
N VAL A 257 4.33 8.47 0.33
CA VAL A 257 5.42 8.67 -0.64
C VAL A 257 6.07 7.34 -1.03
N SER A 258 6.32 6.43 -0.09
CA SER A 258 6.86 5.10 -0.42
C SER A 258 5.90 4.29 -1.28
N THR A 259 4.59 4.34 -0.97
CA THR A 259 3.54 3.63 -1.72
C THR A 259 3.46 4.14 -3.15
N PHE A 260 3.50 5.45 -3.35
CA PHE A 260 3.48 6.07 -4.67
C PHE A 260 4.74 5.73 -5.48
N LEU A 261 5.93 5.96 -4.92
CA LEU A 261 7.21 5.67 -5.59
C LEU A 261 7.36 4.19 -5.97
N TYR A 262 6.82 3.27 -5.15
CA TYR A 262 6.89 1.84 -5.43
C TYR A 262 6.26 1.45 -6.77
N ARG A 263 5.30 2.23 -7.27
CA ARG A 263 4.56 1.96 -8.51
C ARG A 263 5.34 2.27 -9.78
N PHE A 264 6.33 3.14 -9.68
CA PHE A 264 7.13 3.54 -10.84
C PHE A 264 8.35 2.63 -11.04
N PRO A 265 8.83 2.48 -12.29
CA PRO A 265 10.14 1.90 -12.59
C PRO A 265 11.25 2.56 -11.77
N ARG A 266 12.28 1.80 -11.42
CA ARG A 266 13.40 2.32 -10.59
C ARG A 266 14.06 3.59 -11.14
N PRO A 267 14.26 3.75 -12.47
CA PRO A 267 14.85 4.98 -13.02
C PRO A 267 14.02 6.25 -12.78
N GLU A 268 12.70 6.13 -12.64
CA GLU A 268 11.78 7.26 -12.47
C GLU A 268 11.75 7.79 -11.04
N ARG A 269 11.96 6.91 -10.05
CA ARG A 269 11.77 7.25 -8.63
C ARG A 269 12.61 8.43 -8.12
N PRO A 270 13.89 8.59 -8.51
CA PRO A 270 14.71 9.70 -8.02
C PRO A 270 14.14 11.07 -8.38
N TRP A 271 13.70 11.27 -9.63
CA TRP A 271 13.18 12.57 -10.04
C TRP A 271 11.81 12.85 -9.37
N ILE A 272 10.96 11.82 -9.22
CA ILE A 272 9.66 11.96 -8.55
C ILE A 272 9.86 12.35 -7.08
N LEU A 273 10.82 11.72 -6.39
CA LEU A 273 11.15 12.07 -5.02
C LEU A 273 11.71 13.49 -4.91
N GLU A 274 12.52 13.93 -5.88
CA GLU A 274 13.05 15.29 -5.91
C GLU A 274 11.95 16.33 -6.19
N ALA A 275 11.00 16.01 -7.07
CA ALA A 275 9.82 16.83 -7.30
C ALA A 275 9.00 16.99 -6.02
N TYR A 276 8.78 15.88 -5.28
CA TYR A 276 8.09 15.92 -4.00
C TYR A 276 8.87 16.74 -2.96
N ARG A 277 10.19 16.55 -2.86
CA ARG A 277 11.08 17.33 -1.98
C ARG A 277 10.99 18.83 -2.29
N SER A 278 11.04 19.19 -3.57
CA SER A 278 10.91 20.57 -4.02
C SER A 278 9.54 21.15 -3.67
N ALA A 279 8.48 20.38 -3.87
CA ALA A 279 7.11 20.80 -3.59
C ALA A 279 6.86 21.07 -2.11
N VAL A 280 7.27 20.17 -1.22
CA VAL A 280 7.16 20.42 0.23
C VAL A 280 8.15 21.50 0.70
N GLY A 281 9.30 21.64 0.03
CA GLY A 281 10.26 22.73 0.26
C GLY A 281 9.66 24.11 0.06
N ARG A 282 8.78 24.29 -0.94
CA ARG A 282 8.03 25.55 -1.13
C ARG A 282 7.11 25.90 0.05
N ALA A 283 6.68 24.90 0.82
CA ALA A 283 5.93 25.08 2.06
C ALA A 283 6.82 25.19 3.32
N GLY A 284 8.14 25.37 3.14
CA GLY A 284 9.12 25.50 4.23
C GLY A 284 9.55 24.18 4.87
N TRP A 285 9.13 23.03 4.32
CA TRP A 285 9.51 21.73 4.87
C TRP A 285 10.84 21.25 4.35
N HIS A 286 11.62 20.63 5.24
CA HIS A 286 12.89 20.04 4.90
C HIS A 286 12.83 18.54 5.16
N LEU A 287 12.76 17.76 4.09
CA LEU A 287 12.81 16.30 4.22
C LEU A 287 14.22 15.86 4.60
N PRO A 288 14.38 14.79 5.39
CA PRO A 288 15.69 14.26 5.73
C PRO A 288 16.44 13.78 4.47
N PRO A 289 17.76 13.55 4.56
CA PRO A 289 18.55 12.98 3.47
C PRO A 289 17.97 11.65 2.98
N THR A 290 18.21 11.33 1.70
CA THR A 290 17.61 10.15 1.03
C THR A 290 17.89 8.82 1.74
N HIS A 291 19.05 8.64 2.39
CA HIS A 291 19.35 7.41 3.12
C HIS A 291 18.44 7.22 4.35
N HIS A 292 18.10 8.30 5.06
CA HIS A 292 17.13 8.26 6.15
C HIS A 292 15.70 8.05 5.62
N LEU A 293 15.32 8.73 4.54
CA LEU A 293 14.02 8.49 3.89
C LEU A 293 13.85 7.04 3.46
N ASN A 294 14.89 6.42 2.91
CA ASN A 294 14.85 5.01 2.52
C ASN A 294 14.56 4.09 3.72
N ALA A 295 15.14 4.37 4.89
CA ALA A 295 14.87 3.58 6.09
C ALA A 295 13.42 3.80 6.61
N LEU A 296 12.88 5.03 6.50
CA LEU A 296 11.47 5.32 6.81
C LEU A 296 10.52 4.62 5.82
N PHE A 297 10.84 4.64 4.52
CA PHE A 297 10.08 3.94 3.48
C PHE A 297 10.09 2.44 3.72
N GLU A 298 11.26 1.86 4.00
CA GLU A 298 11.40 0.44 4.32
C GLU A 298 10.56 0.06 5.55
N THR A 299 10.54 0.89 6.58
CA THR A 299 9.72 0.67 7.78
C THR A 299 8.22 0.67 7.46
N ALA A 300 7.76 1.58 6.59
CA ALA A 300 6.37 1.58 6.10
C ALA A 300 6.05 0.33 5.27
N GLU A 301 6.97 -0.11 4.41
CA GLU A 301 6.84 -1.37 3.65
C GLU A 301 6.72 -2.58 4.58
N TYR A 302 7.56 -2.65 5.62
CA TYR A 302 7.49 -3.72 6.60
C TYR A 302 6.19 -3.73 7.37
N ALA A 303 5.67 -2.57 7.79
CA ALA A 303 4.36 -2.48 8.42
C ALA A 303 3.26 -3.06 7.51
N ARG A 304 3.28 -2.72 6.21
CA ARG A 304 2.32 -3.23 5.22
C ARG A 304 2.45 -4.74 5.01
N TYR A 305 3.68 -5.28 4.93
CA TYR A 305 3.87 -6.72 4.82
C TYR A 305 3.41 -7.47 6.07
N ALA A 306 3.74 -6.97 7.26
CA ALA A 306 3.27 -7.55 8.51
C ALA A 306 1.73 -7.54 8.60
N ASN A 307 1.09 -6.43 8.24
CA ASN A 307 -0.37 -6.34 8.17
C ASN A 307 -0.97 -7.38 7.21
N ARG A 308 -0.34 -7.60 6.05
CA ARG A 308 -0.78 -8.63 5.11
C ARG A 308 -0.66 -10.04 5.69
N VAL A 309 0.42 -10.33 6.43
CA VAL A 309 0.63 -11.62 7.11
C VAL A 309 -0.49 -11.89 8.11
N ILE A 310 -0.85 -10.91 8.95
CA ILE A 310 -1.92 -11.03 9.95
C ILE A 310 -3.20 -11.56 9.30
N TRP A 311 -3.72 -10.87 8.28
CA TRP A 311 -5.01 -11.20 7.72
C TRP A 311 -5.02 -12.53 6.95
N HIS A 312 -3.91 -12.91 6.32
CA HIS A 312 -3.80 -14.23 5.69
C HIS A 312 -3.73 -15.33 6.77
N GLY A 313 -2.99 -15.13 7.85
CA GLY A 313 -2.90 -16.10 8.93
C GLY A 313 -4.20 -16.26 9.71
N VAL A 314 -4.93 -15.17 9.98
CA VAL A 314 -6.28 -15.22 10.59
C VAL A 314 -7.26 -15.99 9.70
N ALA A 315 -7.21 -15.78 8.39
CA ALA A 315 -8.06 -16.52 7.45
C ALA A 315 -7.77 -18.03 7.49
N LEU A 316 -6.48 -18.42 7.51
CA LEU A 316 -6.06 -19.81 7.64
C LEU A 316 -6.50 -20.42 8.97
N ALA A 317 -6.30 -19.70 10.10
CA ALA A 317 -6.66 -20.18 11.44
C ALA A 317 -8.16 -20.41 11.63
N ARG A 318 -9.02 -19.68 10.91
CA ARG A 318 -10.48 -19.81 11.00
C ARG A 318 -11.05 -20.94 10.12
N GLY A 319 -10.21 -21.81 9.54
CA GLY A 319 -10.65 -22.87 8.63
C GLY A 319 -11.31 -22.34 7.35
N ARG A 320 -11.24 -21.02 7.10
CA ARG A 320 -11.71 -20.40 5.86
C ARG A 320 -10.60 -20.54 4.81
N ALA A 321 -10.39 -21.78 4.37
CA ALA A 321 -9.59 -22.02 3.18
C ALA A 321 -10.25 -21.31 1.98
N LEU A 322 -9.45 -20.55 1.24
CA LEU A 322 -9.70 -20.08 -0.13
C LEU A 322 -10.64 -18.86 -0.32
N LEU A 323 -10.19 -17.68 0.10
CA LEU A 323 -10.12 -16.57 -0.86
C LEU A 323 -8.78 -16.64 -1.61
N GLY A 324 -8.70 -17.64 -2.49
CA GLY A 324 -7.80 -17.64 -3.64
C GLY A 324 -6.38 -18.19 -3.46
N VAL A 325 -6.22 -19.51 -3.54
CA VAL A 325 -5.02 -20.14 -4.14
C VAL A 325 -4.92 -19.82 -5.65
N HIS A 326 -5.81 -18.97 -6.19
CA HIS A 326 -5.59 -18.25 -7.44
C HIS A 326 -4.62 -17.04 -7.33
N ALA A 327 -4.16 -16.65 -6.13
CA ALA A 327 -3.15 -15.59 -5.96
C ALA A 327 -1.69 -16.11 -5.86
N VAL A 328 -1.48 -17.42 -5.95
CA VAL A 328 -0.14 -18.03 -6.13
C VAL A 328 -0.17 -18.96 -7.35
N ARG A 329 -0.70 -18.47 -8.48
CA ARG A 329 -0.16 -18.91 -9.78
C ARG A 329 1.16 -18.14 -10.01
N PRO A 330 2.23 -18.76 -10.55
CA PRO A 330 3.55 -18.14 -10.75
C PRO A 330 3.60 -16.85 -11.59
N ARG A 331 2.47 -16.30 -12.04
CA ARG A 331 2.40 -15.08 -12.85
C ARG A 331 1.77 -13.85 -12.16
N ALA A 332 1.18 -13.94 -10.97
CA ALA A 332 0.42 -12.82 -10.38
C ALA A 332 0.81 -12.38 -8.95
N ALA A 333 1.98 -12.78 -8.42
CA ALA A 333 2.51 -12.16 -7.20
C ALA A 333 3.15 -10.79 -7.52
N ALA A 334 2.95 -9.77 -6.69
CA ALA A 334 3.69 -8.51 -6.82
C ALA A 334 5.20 -8.80 -6.88
N ALA A 335 5.94 -8.09 -7.73
CA ALA A 335 7.37 -8.35 -7.97
C ALA A 335 8.21 -8.35 -6.67
N GLY A 336 7.77 -7.68 -5.60
CA GLY A 336 8.38 -7.74 -4.27
C GLY A 336 8.28 -9.11 -3.60
N VAL A 337 7.09 -9.73 -3.61
CA VAL A 337 6.89 -11.10 -3.09
C VAL A 337 7.62 -12.12 -3.98
N ARG A 338 7.63 -11.91 -5.30
CA ARG A 338 8.44 -12.75 -6.23
C ARG A 338 9.94 -12.64 -5.98
N ARG A 339 10.50 -11.47 -5.64
CA ARG A 339 11.93 -11.34 -5.28
C ARG A 339 12.25 -11.96 -3.92
N LEU A 340 11.32 -11.90 -2.97
CA LEU A 340 11.43 -12.58 -1.69
C LEU A 340 11.42 -14.12 -1.85
N LEU A 341 10.63 -14.63 -2.79
CA LEU A 341 10.51 -16.04 -3.15
C LEU A 341 11.61 -16.52 -4.14
N ALA A 342 12.12 -15.66 -5.02
CA ALA A 342 13.13 -16.02 -6.03
C ALA A 342 14.57 -16.03 -5.48
N ARG A 343 14.84 -15.35 -4.37
CA ARG A 343 16.08 -15.53 -3.60
C ARG A 343 16.10 -16.84 -2.78
N ALA A 344 15.08 -17.69 -2.90
CA ALA A 344 14.92 -18.94 -2.14
C ALA A 344 15.20 -20.23 -2.96
N VAL A 345 15.84 -20.13 -4.13
CA VAL A 345 16.24 -21.31 -4.93
C VAL A 345 17.73 -21.20 -5.28
N PRO A 346 18.62 -22.07 -4.78
CA PRO A 346 19.98 -22.15 -5.29
C PRO A 346 19.95 -22.69 -6.73
N PRO A 347 20.87 -22.27 -7.62
CA PRO A 347 20.95 -22.84 -8.95
C PRO A 347 21.18 -24.36 -8.84
N ARG A 348 20.23 -25.15 -9.31
CA ARG A 348 20.43 -26.59 -9.49
C ARG A 348 21.61 -26.77 -10.45
N LYS A 349 22.72 -27.31 -9.95
CA LYS A 349 23.80 -27.85 -10.78
C LYS A 349 23.18 -28.90 -11.69
N ARG A 350 23.08 -28.61 -12.99
CA ARG A 350 22.66 -29.60 -13.99
C ARG A 350 23.71 -30.73 -13.98
N PRO A 351 23.31 -32.01 -13.92
CA PRO A 351 24.21 -33.10 -14.23
C PRO A 351 24.64 -32.96 -15.69
N ARG A 352 25.96 -33.08 -15.94
CA ARG A 352 26.49 -33.20 -17.29
C ARG A 352 25.95 -34.50 -17.91
N SER A 353 24.95 -34.39 -18.77
CA SER A 353 24.53 -35.49 -19.63
C SER A 353 25.60 -35.71 -20.70
N ARG A 354 26.41 -36.75 -20.51
CA ARG A 354 27.23 -37.35 -21.58
C ARG A 354 26.28 -37.96 -22.62
N ARG A 355 26.62 -37.68 -23.87
CA ARG A 355 26.05 -38.15 -25.14
C ARG A 355 25.47 -39.57 -25.10
N ALA A 356 24.29 -39.73 -25.68
CA ALA A 356 23.91 -40.94 -26.40
C ALA A 356 23.36 -40.51 -27.77
N ARG A 357 23.98 -41.00 -28.85
CA ARG A 357 23.49 -40.92 -30.22
C ARG A 357 22.75 -42.22 -30.54
N HIS A 358 21.63 -42.05 -31.23
CA HIS A 358 21.01 -42.89 -32.26
C HIS A 358 20.70 -44.38 -32.01
N GLY A 359 19.40 -44.66 -32.16
CA GLY A 359 18.81 -45.85 -32.81
C GLY A 359 18.81 -47.10 -31.95
N ASP A 360 17.85 -48.00 -32.02
CA ASP A 360 16.53 -48.07 -32.67
C ASP A 360 15.95 -49.42 -32.17
N VAL A 361 14.63 -49.60 -32.25
CA VAL A 361 13.97 -50.93 -32.35
C VAL A 361 13.82 -51.78 -31.05
N LEU A 362 12.57 -51.81 -30.56
CA LEU A 362 11.90 -52.90 -29.80
C LEU A 362 11.82 -54.19 -30.67
N PRO A 363 11.48 -55.42 -30.20
CA PRO A 363 10.57 -55.73 -29.08
C PRO A 363 10.79 -57.07 -28.31
N ALA A 364 9.86 -57.31 -27.36
CA ALA A 364 9.31 -58.60 -26.89
C ALA A 364 10.25 -59.53 -26.09
N ASP A 365 10.05 -59.82 -24.80
CA ASP A 365 8.92 -60.52 -24.14
C ASP A 365 8.46 -61.82 -24.83
N GLY A 366 8.77 -62.94 -24.18
CA GLY A 366 8.46 -64.30 -24.64
C GLY A 366 9.00 -65.44 -23.78
N ALA A 367 8.88 -65.31 -22.44
CA ALA A 367 8.64 -66.39 -21.45
C ALA A 367 9.58 -67.63 -21.29
N VAL A 368 9.60 -68.09 -20.02
CA VAL A 368 9.62 -69.50 -19.54
C VAL A 368 10.89 -70.05 -18.84
N ARG A 369 10.63 -70.60 -17.63
CA ARG A 369 11.34 -71.61 -16.76
C ARG A 369 12.50 -71.13 -15.87
N VAL A 370 12.44 -71.23 -14.53
CA VAL A 370 12.26 -72.35 -13.55
C VAL A 370 13.58 -73.06 -13.19
N GLY A 371 13.88 -73.15 -11.89
CA GLY A 371 14.86 -74.05 -11.27
C GLY A 371 15.85 -73.31 -10.36
N ARG A 372 15.56 -73.04 -9.07
CA ARG A 372 15.56 -73.90 -7.86
C ARG A 372 16.96 -74.22 -7.31
N ALA A 373 17.08 -73.96 -6.00
CA ALA A 373 17.90 -74.59 -4.96
C ALA A 373 19.32 -74.07 -4.65
N GLY A 374 19.56 -73.88 -3.34
CA GLY A 374 20.88 -74.08 -2.73
C GLY A 374 21.37 -72.99 -1.77
N SER A 375 20.94 -73.04 -0.51
CA SER A 375 21.71 -72.49 0.65
C SER A 375 22.88 -73.46 0.99
N PRO A 376 23.64 -73.34 2.10
CA PRO A 376 23.97 -72.22 3.02
C PRO A 376 25.49 -72.17 3.44
N VAL A 377 25.77 -71.37 4.47
CA VAL A 377 26.74 -71.51 5.60
C VAL A 377 28.15 -70.88 5.61
N HIS A 378 28.40 -70.25 6.78
CA HIS A 378 29.66 -70.01 7.52
C HIS A 378 30.62 -68.92 7.03
N ALA A 379 31.47 -68.28 7.83
CA ALA A 379 31.59 -67.93 9.26
C ALA A 379 32.96 -67.23 9.39
N GLY A 380 33.14 -66.32 10.35
CA GLY A 380 34.47 -65.93 10.87
C GLY A 380 34.60 -64.43 11.16
N ARG A 381 34.67 -63.98 12.43
CA ARG A 381 35.87 -63.93 13.31
C ARG A 381 37.00 -63.07 12.70
N ARG A 382 37.73 -62.19 13.39
CA ARG A 382 37.81 -61.66 14.78
C ARG A 382 39.05 -60.71 14.78
N ARG A 383 39.18 -59.85 15.80
CA ARG A 383 40.38 -59.09 16.26
C ARG A 383 40.65 -57.77 15.50
N GLY A 384 40.99 -56.65 16.14
CA GLY A 384 41.23 -56.33 17.56
C GLY A 384 42.37 -55.32 17.73
N ARG A 385 42.22 -54.37 18.68
CA ARG A 385 43.26 -53.58 19.40
C ARG A 385 44.22 -52.69 18.55
N ALA A 386 44.83 -51.61 19.02
CA ALA A 386 44.75 -50.78 20.22
C ALA A 386 45.60 -49.50 19.95
N ASP A 387 45.31 -48.48 20.74
CA ASP A 387 46.06 -47.27 21.13
C ASP A 387 47.50 -47.04 20.64
N ARG A 388 47.77 -45.77 20.32
CA ARG A 388 48.97 -45.09 20.83
C ARG A 388 48.78 -43.57 20.96
N VAL A 389 48.95 -43.12 22.19
CA VAL A 389 49.16 -41.74 22.64
C VAL A 389 50.56 -41.25 22.22
N ARG A 390 50.69 -39.99 21.80
CA ARG A 390 51.84 -39.12 22.13
C ARG A 390 51.46 -37.63 22.04
N ARG A 391 51.70 -36.95 23.16
CA ARG A 391 51.77 -35.49 23.32
C ARG A 391 52.91 -34.90 22.47
N SER A 392 52.81 -33.62 22.12
CA SER A 392 53.77 -32.57 22.54
C SER A 392 53.36 -31.19 22.01
N ASP A 393 53.54 -30.21 22.88
CA ASP A 393 53.25 -28.78 22.75
C ASP A 393 54.02 -28.03 21.66
N SER A 394 53.44 -26.89 21.30
CA SER A 394 54.02 -25.52 21.42
C SER A 394 53.99 -24.70 20.14
N GLY A 395 53.59 -23.43 20.29
CA GLY A 395 54.14 -22.35 19.48
C GLY A 395 53.15 -21.50 18.68
N ARG A 396 52.83 -20.33 19.26
CA ARG A 396 52.78 -19.01 18.61
C ARG A 396 51.97 -18.84 17.30
N GLY A 397 51.02 -17.91 17.41
CA GLY A 397 51.11 -16.70 16.56
C GLY A 397 49.89 -16.42 15.69
N GLY A 398 49.43 -15.17 15.78
CA GLY A 398 48.76 -14.51 14.65
C GLY A 398 47.24 -14.54 14.69
N ARG A 399 46.67 -13.48 15.29
CA ARG A 399 45.30 -13.02 15.04
C ARG A 399 45.06 -12.94 13.51
N ARG A 400 44.24 -13.85 12.98
CA ARG A 400 43.56 -13.67 11.71
C ARG A 400 42.22 -12.99 11.96
N THR A 401 42.09 -11.76 11.50
CA THR A 401 40.80 -11.17 11.16
C THR A 401 40.31 -11.83 9.87
N GLU A 402 39.33 -12.74 10.00
CA GLU A 402 38.58 -13.25 8.86
C GLU A 402 37.22 -12.59 8.76
N ALA A 403 36.87 -12.33 7.50
CA ALA A 403 35.71 -11.66 7.00
C ALA A 403 34.40 -12.43 7.22
N CYS A 404 33.34 -11.67 7.51
CA CYS A 404 31.93 -11.92 7.17
C CYS A 404 31.16 -10.64 7.50
N GLY A 405 30.25 -10.09 6.70
CA GLY A 405 29.70 -10.50 5.43
C GLY A 405 28.78 -9.39 4.92
N SER A 406 28.92 -9.11 3.62
CA SER A 406 28.06 -8.34 2.70
C SER A 406 26.81 -7.62 3.24
N ASP A 407 26.92 -6.30 3.38
CA ASP A 407 25.81 -5.37 3.31
C ASP A 407 25.26 -5.29 1.87
N ALA A 408 23.96 -5.47 1.70
CA ALA A 408 23.26 -5.16 0.45
C ALA A 408 22.91 -3.67 0.41
N GLU A 409 23.93 -2.84 0.18
CA GLU A 409 23.81 -1.41 -0.09
C GLU A 409 23.06 -1.19 -1.42
N LEU A 410 21.96 -0.42 -1.39
CA LEU A 410 21.34 0.11 -2.61
C LEU A 410 22.23 1.25 -3.14
N SER A 411 23.25 0.89 -3.91
CA SER A 411 24.17 1.85 -4.54
C SER A 411 23.45 2.72 -5.58
N LEU A 412 23.13 3.95 -5.18
CA LEU A 412 23.00 5.10 -6.08
C LEU A 412 24.28 5.93 -5.94
N ARG A 413 25.33 5.56 -6.70
CA ARG A 413 26.49 6.43 -6.89
C ARG A 413 26.85 6.46 -8.37
N HIS A 414 26.79 7.64 -8.97
CA HIS A 414 27.70 8.02 -10.04
C HIS A 414 28.25 9.41 -9.73
N ARG A 415 29.58 9.53 -9.71
CA ARG A 415 30.32 10.81 -9.72
C ARG A 415 30.50 11.25 -11.19
N PRO A 416 30.70 12.56 -11.46
CA PRO A 416 30.62 13.13 -12.80
C PRO A 416 31.98 13.19 -13.49
N THR A 417 31.95 13.25 -14.82
CA THR A 417 33.09 13.66 -15.63
C THR A 417 32.91 15.12 -16.04
N ASN A 418 33.95 15.92 -15.77
CA ASN A 418 34.05 17.33 -16.09
C ASN A 418 33.97 17.58 -17.61
N ALA A 419 33.23 18.61 -18.01
CA ALA A 419 33.56 19.42 -19.17
C ALA A 419 33.26 20.89 -18.84
N ARG A 420 34.32 21.67 -18.62
CA ARG A 420 34.31 23.13 -18.65
C ARG A 420 34.15 23.55 -20.10
N LEU A 421 33.34 24.58 -20.38
CA LEU A 421 33.63 25.61 -21.40
C LEU A 421 32.71 26.84 -21.22
N ARG A 422 33.36 27.91 -20.74
CA ARG A 422 33.18 29.37 -20.95
C ARG A 422 31.80 30.00 -21.19
N ALA A 423 31.56 31.06 -20.41
CA ALA A 423 30.66 32.18 -20.68
C ALA A 423 31.15 33.08 -21.84
N PRO A 424 30.27 33.94 -22.36
CA PRO A 424 30.59 35.37 -22.32
C PRO A 424 29.42 36.29 -21.94
N HIS A 425 29.78 37.31 -21.16
CA HIS A 425 29.33 38.71 -21.12
C HIS A 425 27.86 39.12 -21.39
N GLY A 426 27.29 39.87 -20.42
CA GLY A 426 26.10 40.72 -20.57
C GLY A 426 26.34 41.94 -21.47
N PRO A 427 25.37 42.88 -21.59
CA PRO A 427 25.26 43.93 -20.56
C PRO A 427 23.85 44.54 -20.34
N ARG A 428 23.73 45.34 -19.26
CA ARG A 428 22.89 46.56 -19.04
C ARG A 428 21.38 46.44 -19.32
N GLY A 429 20.47 46.71 -18.39
CA GLY A 429 20.36 47.87 -17.49
C GLY A 429 19.05 48.60 -17.84
N HIS A 430 18.16 48.82 -16.86
CA HIS A 430 17.24 49.96 -16.74
C HIS A 430 16.21 49.76 -15.60
N ARG A 431 16.39 50.52 -14.53
CA ARG A 431 15.33 51.19 -13.75
C ARG A 431 15.26 52.64 -14.27
N PRO A 432 14.11 53.34 -14.28
CA PRO A 432 13.45 53.93 -13.09
C PRO A 432 11.89 53.85 -13.20
N GLY A 433 10.99 54.34 -12.35
CA GLY A 433 10.95 55.14 -11.12
C GLY A 433 9.52 54.97 -10.55
N ALA A 434 9.30 54.93 -9.24
CA ALA A 434 8.97 56.07 -8.35
C ALA A 434 7.65 56.81 -8.69
N HIS A 435 6.64 56.66 -7.80
CA HIS A 435 5.76 57.67 -7.18
C HIS A 435 4.68 56.93 -6.36
N THR A 436 4.70 56.96 -5.02
CA THR A 436 3.96 57.88 -4.10
C THR A 436 2.47 57.93 -4.44
N THR A 437 1.51 57.68 -3.53
CA THR A 437 1.23 58.41 -2.28
C THR A 437 0.05 57.73 -1.54
N LEU A 438 0.05 57.78 -0.19
CA LEU A 438 -1.04 58.16 0.76
C LEU A 438 -2.49 57.65 0.51
N ASP A 439 -3.34 57.28 1.47
CA ASP A 439 -3.29 57.20 2.93
C ASP A 439 -4.61 56.56 3.42
N GLN A 440 -4.59 56.06 4.65
CA GLN A 440 -5.65 56.16 5.68
C GLN A 440 -7.12 55.70 5.45
N HIS A 441 -7.49 54.70 6.27
CA HIS A 441 -8.45 54.79 7.40
C HIS A 441 -9.57 53.73 7.51
N ARG A 442 -9.57 53.11 8.71
CA ARG A 442 -10.68 52.63 9.56
C ARG A 442 -11.50 51.42 9.10
N THR A 443 -11.34 50.25 9.73
CA THR A 443 -12.01 49.79 10.97
C THR A 443 -13.54 49.91 11.01
N THR A 444 -14.22 48.76 11.00
CA THR A 444 -15.08 48.31 12.10
C THR A 444 -15.40 46.80 12.00
N PRO A 445 -15.53 46.06 13.13
CA PRO A 445 -15.79 44.62 13.17
C PRO A 445 -17.23 44.27 13.63
N ARG A 446 -17.70 43.04 13.31
CA ARG A 446 -18.59 42.12 14.09
C ARG A 446 -19.58 41.34 13.20
N PRO A 447 -20.23 40.25 13.68
CA PRO A 447 -19.90 39.35 14.80
C PRO A 447 -19.95 37.85 14.44
N LEU A 448 -19.25 37.04 15.23
CA LEU A 448 -19.41 35.59 15.33
C LEU A 448 -20.68 35.22 16.13
N PRO A 449 -21.37 34.12 15.83
CA PRO A 449 -22.22 33.44 16.80
C PRO A 449 -21.40 32.48 17.66
N ARG A 450 -21.46 32.72 18.97
CA ARG A 450 -21.14 31.76 20.03
C ARG A 450 -22.19 30.65 20.01
N CYS A 451 -21.77 29.38 19.96
CA CYS A 451 -22.57 28.28 20.50
C CYS A 451 -21.83 27.68 21.68
N LEU A 452 -22.52 27.75 22.82
CA LEU A 452 -22.11 27.31 24.14
C LEU A 452 -22.01 25.78 24.20
N PHE A 453 -20.94 25.30 24.82
CA PHE A 453 -20.84 23.96 25.36
C PHE A 453 -21.78 23.83 26.55
N HIS A 454 -22.70 22.85 26.51
CA HIS A 454 -23.26 22.30 27.74
C HIS A 454 -22.46 21.07 28.16
N ASP A 455 -21.66 21.31 29.19
CA ASP A 455 -21.06 20.31 30.06
C ASP A 455 -22.18 19.67 30.91
N ARG A 456 -22.31 18.35 30.88
CA ARG A 456 -23.04 17.61 31.92
C ARG A 456 -22.23 16.37 32.31
N ARG A 457 -21.33 16.59 33.27
CA ARG A 457 -20.73 15.54 34.09
C ARG A 457 -21.77 14.93 35.03
N ASN A 458 -21.87 13.60 34.96
CA ASN A 458 -21.60 12.65 36.04
C ASN A 458 -22.24 12.83 37.43
N ARG A 459 -23.05 11.83 37.84
CA ARG A 459 -23.18 11.19 39.17
C ARG A 459 -23.97 9.89 38.93
N GLY A 460 -23.38 8.70 39.08
CA GLY A 460 -23.18 7.99 40.36
C GLY A 460 -24.31 6.97 40.51
N ASP A 461 -24.13 5.71 40.10
CA ASP A 461 -23.61 4.57 40.88
C ASP A 461 -24.63 3.98 41.88
N THR A 462 -24.51 2.66 42.08
CA THR A 462 -25.23 1.73 43.00
C THR A 462 -26.46 0.98 42.47
N GLY A 463 -26.41 -0.36 42.58
CA GLY A 463 -27.59 -1.22 42.57
C GLY A 463 -27.38 -2.63 41.99
N ARG A 464 -26.65 -3.48 42.70
CA ARG A 464 -26.51 -4.91 42.46
C ARG A 464 -27.68 -5.66 43.11
N THR A 465 -28.24 -6.66 42.40
CA THR A 465 -28.98 -7.86 42.88
C THR A 465 -30.26 -7.69 43.70
N VAL A 466 -31.36 -8.34 43.27
CA VAL A 466 -31.96 -9.58 43.82
C VAL A 466 -33.35 -9.79 43.16
N SER A 467 -33.68 -11.06 42.90
CA SER A 467 -34.93 -11.67 42.41
C SER A 467 -35.11 -11.82 40.89
#